data_AF-A0A7J9RDD3-F1
#
_entry.id   AF-A0A7J9RDD3-F1
#
_cell.length_a   1.000
_cell.length_b   1.000
_cell.length_c   1.000
_cell.angle_alpha   90.00
_cell.angle_beta   90.00
_cell.angle_gamma   90.00
#
_symmetry.space_group_name_H-M   'P 1'
#
loop_
_entity.id
_entity.type
_entity.pdbx_description
1 polymer ?
#
loop_
_entity_poly.entity_id
_entity_poly.type
_entity_poly.pdbx_seq_one_letter_code
_entity_poly.pdbx_strand_id
1 'polypeptide(L)'
;MDKKEILKEFSSDPDRYYKVELFEQQGFVRKSCSKCGRFFWTLNADRNLCPDDGLDTYSFIGEPPTSKRFDYTQSWKQVEEFFVKNNHTSVSRYPVVCRWRDDLYFTIASVVDFQRVMGSKVVFEFPANPLVVPQTCLRFKDLENVGVTGRHFSSFCMIGQHSIPNSEGYWKDQCVDLDYRLLTDQFGIKKDEVVFVEDVWAGGGSFGPSLEYFVRGLELGNAVFTEFQGELGQHTTLDQRVIDMGAGLERFAWITMGTPTAYDCCFGPINEKL
;
A
#
# COMPACT_ATOMS: atom_id res chain seq x y z
N MET A 1 -13.75 0.43 -20.45
CA MET A 1 -14.25 0.50 -19.07
C MET A 1 -13.40 1.48 -18.29
N ASP A 2 -13.98 2.25 -17.39
CA ASP A 2 -13.21 3.09 -16.46
C ASP A 2 -12.86 2.33 -15.16
N LYS A 3 -12.06 2.95 -14.28
CA LYS A 3 -11.65 2.34 -13.00
C LYS A 3 -12.86 1.99 -12.11
N LYS A 4 -13.93 2.80 -12.13
CA LYS A 4 -15.12 2.57 -11.29
C LYS A 4 -15.92 1.37 -11.78
N GLU A 5 -16.01 1.21 -13.09
CA GLU A 5 -16.68 0.06 -13.70
C GLU A 5 -15.95 -1.25 -13.37
N ILE A 6 -14.62 -1.28 -13.46
CA ILE A 6 -13.81 -2.46 -13.08
C ILE A 6 -13.91 -2.73 -11.59
N LEU A 7 -13.86 -1.70 -10.74
CA LEU A 7 -14.05 -1.87 -9.31
C LEU A 7 -15.41 -2.51 -8.99
N LYS A 8 -16.47 -2.06 -9.66
CA LYS A 8 -17.81 -2.66 -9.51
C LYS A 8 -17.83 -4.12 -9.96
N GLU A 9 -17.19 -4.43 -11.08
CA GLU A 9 -17.06 -5.80 -11.57
C GLU A 9 -16.32 -6.69 -10.56
N PHE A 10 -15.13 -6.29 -10.11
CA PHE A 10 -14.34 -7.06 -9.16
C PHE A 10 -15.07 -7.20 -7.81
N SER A 11 -15.74 -6.14 -7.35
CA SER A 11 -16.52 -6.16 -6.10
C SER A 11 -17.75 -7.07 -6.17
N SER A 12 -18.18 -7.48 -7.37
CA SER A 12 -19.30 -8.42 -7.55
C SER A 12 -18.89 -9.89 -7.35
N ASP A 13 -17.60 -10.20 -7.44
CA ASP A 13 -16.99 -11.51 -7.17
C ASP A 13 -15.86 -11.39 -6.14
N PRO A 14 -16.19 -11.06 -4.88
CA PRO A 14 -15.17 -10.82 -3.87
C PRO A 14 -14.32 -12.05 -3.57
N ASP A 15 -14.86 -13.27 -3.68
CA ASP A 15 -14.12 -14.51 -3.44
C ASP A 15 -12.90 -14.63 -4.37
N ARG A 16 -13.07 -14.24 -5.63
CA ARG A 16 -11.97 -14.17 -6.60
C ARG A 16 -11.00 -13.04 -6.28
N TYR A 17 -11.50 -11.81 -6.17
CA TYR A 17 -10.66 -10.62 -6.28
C TYR A 17 -10.14 -10.06 -4.95
N TYR A 18 -10.88 -10.22 -3.84
CA TYR A 18 -10.59 -9.49 -2.59
C TYR A 18 -10.53 -10.36 -1.34
N LYS A 19 -11.30 -11.44 -1.28
CA LYS A 19 -11.32 -12.31 -0.11
C LYS A 19 -10.00 -13.07 0.01
N VAL A 20 -9.49 -13.09 1.23
CA VAL A 20 -8.27 -13.79 1.64
C VAL A 20 -8.52 -14.61 2.91
N GLU A 21 -7.71 -15.64 3.14
CA GLU A 21 -7.82 -16.53 4.30
C GLU A 21 -7.82 -15.77 5.64
N LEU A 22 -7.01 -14.71 5.76
CA LEU A 22 -6.95 -13.86 6.94
C LEU A 22 -8.34 -13.39 7.39
N PHE A 23 -9.21 -13.02 6.44
CA PHE A 23 -10.53 -12.48 6.75
C PHE A 23 -11.41 -13.50 7.45
N GLU A 24 -11.35 -14.76 7.02
CA GLU A 24 -12.07 -15.84 7.68
C GLU A 24 -11.45 -16.18 9.05
N GLN A 25 -10.12 -16.25 9.11
CA GLN A 25 -9.39 -16.64 10.31
C GLN A 25 -9.53 -15.63 11.46
N GLN A 26 -9.53 -14.33 11.18
CA GLN A 26 -9.68 -13.28 12.20
C GLN A 26 -11.14 -12.82 12.37
N GLY A 27 -12.06 -13.22 11.49
CA GLY A 27 -13.48 -12.84 11.57
C GLY A 27 -13.79 -11.45 11.01
N PHE A 28 -13.08 -11.02 9.97
CA PHE A 28 -13.43 -9.80 9.23
C PHE A 28 -14.80 -9.96 8.55
N VAL A 29 -15.63 -8.93 8.67
CA VAL A 29 -16.90 -8.85 7.96
C VAL A 29 -16.80 -7.87 6.81
N ARG A 30 -17.33 -8.28 5.64
CA ARG A 30 -17.47 -7.40 4.48
C ARG A 30 -18.68 -6.49 4.66
N LYS A 31 -18.49 -5.19 4.41
CA LYS A 31 -19.50 -4.14 4.53
C LYS A 31 -19.51 -3.29 3.26
N SER A 32 -20.64 -2.64 2.98
CA SER A 32 -20.73 -1.57 1.99
C SER A 32 -20.90 -0.25 2.73
N CYS A 33 -20.11 0.76 2.37
CA CYS A 33 -20.17 2.09 2.95
C CYS A 33 -21.54 2.72 2.65
N SER A 34 -22.25 3.18 3.68
CA SER A 34 -23.57 3.80 3.52
C SER A 34 -23.56 5.14 2.79
N LYS A 35 -22.38 5.74 2.56
CA LYS A 35 -22.22 7.05 1.90
C LYS A 35 -21.70 6.93 0.45
N CYS A 36 -20.54 6.33 0.25
CA CYS A 36 -19.96 6.18 -1.10
C CYS A 36 -20.22 4.83 -1.77
N GLY A 37 -20.77 3.84 -1.05
CA GLY A 37 -21.07 2.50 -1.59
C GLY A 37 -19.86 1.58 -1.74
N ARG A 38 -18.61 2.06 -1.52
CA ARG A 38 -17.39 1.23 -1.57
C ARG A 38 -17.48 0.08 -0.57
N PHE A 39 -16.99 -1.09 -0.96
CA PHE A 39 -16.88 -2.23 -0.08
C PHE A 39 -15.60 -2.19 0.76
N PHE A 40 -15.68 -2.65 1.99
CA PHE A 40 -14.55 -2.73 2.92
C PHE A 40 -14.72 -3.90 3.89
N TRP A 41 -13.64 -4.30 4.52
CA TRP A 41 -13.53 -5.39 5.47
C TRP A 41 -13.08 -4.85 6.82
N THR A 42 -13.79 -5.20 7.88
CA THR A 42 -13.48 -4.72 9.25
C THR A 42 -13.80 -5.79 10.29
N LEU A 43 -13.12 -5.75 11.43
CA LEU A 43 -13.50 -6.53 12.61
C LEU A 43 -14.64 -5.87 13.42
N ASN A 44 -14.93 -4.59 13.19
CA ASN A 44 -16.02 -3.89 13.85
C ASN A 44 -17.34 -4.08 13.08
N ALA A 45 -18.19 -4.99 13.57
CA ALA A 45 -19.48 -5.29 12.94
C ALA A 45 -20.47 -4.11 12.92
N ASP A 46 -20.28 -3.08 13.76
CA ASP A 46 -21.14 -1.91 13.83
C ASP A 46 -20.71 -0.79 12.87
N ARG A 47 -19.50 -0.87 12.30
CA ARG A 47 -19.01 0.12 11.32
C ARG A 47 -19.84 0.05 10.03
N ASN A 48 -20.33 1.21 9.60
CA ASN A 48 -21.14 1.39 8.37
C ASN A 48 -20.52 2.37 7.35
N LEU A 49 -19.43 3.05 7.72
CA LEU A 49 -18.69 3.98 6.85
C LEU A 49 -17.29 3.42 6.55
N CYS A 50 -16.83 3.58 5.31
CA CYS A 50 -15.44 3.30 4.97
C CYS A 50 -14.50 4.34 5.62
N PRO A 51 -13.20 4.06 5.73
CA PRO A 51 -12.22 4.99 6.30
C PRO A 51 -12.21 6.40 5.66
N ASP A 52 -12.48 6.53 4.36
CA ASP A 52 -12.53 7.84 3.68
C ASP A 52 -13.71 8.72 4.08
N ASP A 53 -14.82 8.10 4.50
CA ASP A 53 -16.05 8.76 4.92
C ASP A 53 -16.26 8.69 6.44
N GLY A 54 -15.31 8.09 7.16
CA GLY A 54 -15.41 7.76 8.58
C GLY A 54 -15.26 8.99 9.48
N LEU A 55 -15.98 8.98 10.61
CA LEU A 55 -15.87 10.03 11.63
C LEU A 55 -14.52 9.99 12.37
N ASP A 56 -13.80 8.88 12.29
CA ASP A 56 -12.48 8.65 12.89
C ASP A 56 -11.31 9.15 12.02
N THR A 57 -11.59 9.93 10.97
CA THR A 57 -10.57 10.45 10.04
C THR A 57 -9.49 11.23 10.80
N TYR A 58 -8.27 10.68 10.79
CA TYR A 58 -7.09 11.22 11.48
C TYR A 58 -7.23 11.37 13.00
N SER A 59 -8.09 10.55 13.62
CA SER A 59 -8.25 10.50 15.08
C SER A 59 -7.00 10.03 15.84
N PHE A 60 -5.94 9.60 15.15
CA PHE A 60 -4.67 9.24 15.75
C PHE A 60 -3.80 10.45 16.15
N ILE A 61 -4.11 11.66 15.66
CA ILE A 61 -3.33 12.87 15.98
C ILE A 61 -3.53 13.18 17.47
N GLY A 62 -2.44 13.22 18.23
CA GLY A 62 -2.45 13.32 19.69
C GLY A 62 -2.84 12.04 20.43
N GLU A 63 -3.41 11.05 19.75
CA GLU A 63 -3.83 9.77 20.32
C GLU A 63 -3.45 8.57 19.41
N PRO A 64 -2.15 8.22 19.27
CA PRO A 64 -1.74 7.10 18.43
C PRO A 64 -2.39 5.76 18.81
N PRO A 65 -2.72 4.88 17.83
CA PRO A 65 -3.37 3.58 18.07
C PRO A 65 -2.43 2.51 18.65
N THR A 66 -1.22 2.89 19.04
CA THR A 66 -0.17 2.02 19.59
C THR A 66 0.63 2.79 20.64
N SER A 67 1.26 2.07 21.57
CA SER A 67 2.24 2.66 22.51
C SER A 67 3.65 2.74 21.92
N LYS A 68 3.91 2.09 20.77
CA LYS A 68 5.20 2.14 20.08
C LYS A 68 5.38 3.51 19.42
N ARG A 69 6.62 4.00 19.38
CA ARG A 69 6.99 5.30 18.80
C ARG A 69 8.19 5.09 17.91
N PHE A 70 7.99 5.23 16.61
CA PHE A 70 9.03 5.05 15.61
C PHE A 70 9.15 6.32 14.78
N ASP A 71 10.33 6.93 14.79
CA ASP A 71 10.67 7.95 13.81
C ASP A 71 10.76 7.36 12.39
N TYR A 72 11.05 8.20 11.40
CA TYR A 72 11.19 7.79 10.00
C TYR A 72 12.20 6.64 9.80
N THR A 73 13.37 6.71 10.45
CA THR A 73 14.43 5.69 10.28
C THR A 73 14.11 4.42 11.06
N GLN A 74 13.56 4.55 12.26
CA GLN A 74 13.11 3.43 13.09
C GLN A 74 11.97 2.67 12.41
N SER A 75 11.03 3.37 11.79
CA SER A 75 9.92 2.76 11.05
C SER A 75 10.44 1.85 9.93
N TRP A 76 11.45 2.28 9.17
CA TRP A 76 12.07 1.43 8.15
C TRP A 76 12.74 0.21 8.76
N LYS A 77 13.51 0.37 9.84
CA LYS A 77 14.16 -0.75 10.52
C LYS A 77 13.16 -1.81 10.98
N GLN A 78 12.00 -1.40 11.49
CA GLN A 78 10.95 -2.32 11.92
C GLN A 78 10.30 -3.06 10.75
N VAL A 79 10.08 -2.37 9.64
CA VAL A 79 9.59 -2.98 8.39
C VAL A 79 10.59 -3.99 7.85
N GLU A 80 11.86 -3.59 7.71
CA GLU A 80 12.93 -4.43 7.20
C GLU A 80 13.12 -5.68 8.08
N GLU A 81 13.20 -5.51 9.40
CA GLU A 81 13.32 -6.61 10.36
C GLU A 81 12.16 -7.60 10.22
N PHE A 82 10.93 -7.10 10.12
CA PHE A 82 9.74 -7.93 9.96
C PHE A 82 9.80 -8.74 8.66
N PHE A 83 10.06 -8.11 7.52
CA PHE A 83 10.04 -8.80 6.24
C PHE A 83 11.21 -9.77 6.09
N VAL A 84 12.41 -9.42 6.55
CA VAL A 84 13.56 -10.34 6.57
C VAL A 84 13.28 -11.56 7.44
N LYS A 85 12.65 -11.39 8.61
CA LYS A 85 12.22 -12.51 9.45
C LYS A 85 11.18 -13.40 8.78
N ASN A 86 10.39 -12.85 7.85
CA ASN A 86 9.42 -13.58 7.04
C ASN A 86 9.97 -13.89 5.62
N ASN A 87 11.27 -14.23 5.53
CA ASN A 87 11.95 -14.75 4.33
C ASN A 87 12.00 -13.81 3.11
N HIS A 88 11.82 -12.50 3.29
CA HIS A 88 12.06 -11.56 2.20
C HIS A 88 13.53 -11.16 2.15
N THR A 89 14.03 -10.95 0.93
CA THR A 89 15.34 -10.31 0.75
C THR A 89 15.16 -8.80 0.81
N SER A 90 15.83 -8.12 1.76
CA SER A 90 15.93 -6.66 1.74
C SER A 90 16.87 -6.23 0.61
N VAL A 91 16.38 -5.38 -0.30
CA VAL A 91 17.16 -4.92 -1.46
C VAL A 91 17.35 -3.41 -1.41
N SER A 92 18.48 -2.96 -1.95
CA SER A 92 18.78 -1.54 -2.06
C SER A 92 17.83 -0.82 -3.00
N ARG A 93 17.44 0.40 -2.61
CA ARG A 93 16.66 1.29 -3.47
C ARG A 93 17.37 1.60 -4.80
N TYR A 94 16.57 1.90 -5.81
CA TYR A 94 17.01 2.42 -7.09
C TYR A 94 17.10 3.96 -7.07
N PRO A 95 17.77 4.57 -8.07
CA PRO A 95 17.76 6.03 -8.25
C PRO A 95 16.33 6.57 -8.46
N VAL A 96 16.08 7.81 -8.04
CA VAL A 96 14.79 8.49 -8.28
C VAL A 96 14.58 8.87 -9.74
N VAL A 97 15.66 8.93 -10.53
CA VAL A 97 15.59 9.13 -11.99
C VAL A 97 15.45 7.76 -12.63
N CYS A 98 14.36 7.57 -13.37
CA CYS A 98 14.09 6.32 -14.05
C CYS A 98 15.01 6.21 -15.28
N ARG A 99 16.04 5.35 -15.19
CA ARG A 99 17.05 5.17 -16.25
C ARG A 99 16.80 3.95 -17.12
N TRP A 100 15.85 3.09 -16.73
CA TRP A 100 15.59 1.79 -17.33
C TRP A 100 14.26 1.72 -18.08
N ARG A 101 13.48 2.80 -18.07
CA ARG A 101 12.25 2.96 -18.86
C ARG A 101 12.23 4.32 -19.53
N ASP A 102 11.81 4.35 -20.79
CA ASP A 102 11.75 5.56 -21.61
C ASP A 102 10.42 6.31 -21.48
N ASP A 103 9.40 5.72 -20.86
CA ASP A 103 8.07 6.30 -20.67
C ASP A 103 7.91 7.09 -19.36
N LEU A 104 8.91 7.04 -18.47
CA LEU A 104 8.91 7.74 -17.18
C LEU A 104 10.23 8.48 -16.96
N TYR A 105 10.15 9.73 -16.47
CA TYR A 105 11.33 10.49 -16.04
C TYR A 105 11.80 10.10 -14.63
N PHE A 106 10.86 9.82 -13.73
CA PHE A 106 11.13 9.56 -12.32
C PHE A 106 10.46 8.27 -11.85
N THR A 107 11.03 7.66 -10.82
CA THR A 107 10.43 6.53 -10.11
C THR A 107 9.22 7.01 -9.32
N ILE A 108 8.00 6.58 -9.70
CA ILE A 108 6.73 7.03 -9.10
C ILE A 108 6.12 6.03 -8.10
N ALA A 109 6.62 4.79 -8.11
CA ALA A 109 6.24 3.69 -7.22
C ALA A 109 7.41 2.69 -7.15
N SER A 110 7.47 1.86 -6.10
CA SER A 110 8.54 0.86 -5.90
C SER A 110 8.59 -0.18 -7.02
N VAL A 111 7.43 -0.63 -7.52
CA VAL A 111 7.35 -1.63 -8.61
C VAL A 111 8.03 -1.17 -9.90
N VAL A 112 8.13 0.15 -10.11
CA VAL A 112 8.74 0.71 -11.32
C VAL A 112 10.19 0.28 -11.46
N ASP A 113 10.91 0.05 -10.36
CA ASP A 113 12.31 -0.42 -10.33
C ASP A 113 12.49 -1.73 -11.11
N PHE A 114 11.44 -2.55 -11.10
CA PHE A 114 11.48 -3.91 -11.62
C PHE A 114 10.69 -4.09 -12.91
N GLN A 115 9.89 -3.09 -13.30
CA GLN A 115 9.14 -3.12 -14.55
C GLN A 115 10.06 -2.88 -15.76
N ARG A 116 9.85 -3.70 -16.80
CA ARG A 116 10.42 -3.55 -18.14
C ARG A 116 9.30 -3.49 -19.16
N VAL A 117 9.39 -2.54 -20.07
CA VAL A 117 8.44 -2.40 -21.18
C VAL A 117 9.10 -2.97 -22.43
N MET A 118 8.58 -4.08 -22.95
CA MET A 118 9.07 -4.76 -24.14
C MET A 118 8.00 -4.73 -25.23
N GLY A 119 8.02 -3.67 -26.04
CA GLY A 119 6.94 -3.42 -27.01
C GLY A 119 5.63 -3.12 -26.29
N SER A 120 4.61 -3.96 -26.48
CA SER A 120 3.31 -3.83 -25.82
C SER A 120 3.17 -4.67 -24.54
N LYS A 121 4.23 -5.35 -24.10
CA LYS A 121 4.22 -6.21 -22.90
C LYS A 121 4.98 -5.57 -21.74
N VAL A 122 4.48 -5.81 -20.53
CA VAL A 122 5.18 -5.48 -19.28
C VAL A 122 5.73 -6.76 -18.68
N VAL A 123 7.02 -6.77 -18.34
CA VAL A 123 7.71 -7.89 -17.68
C VAL A 123 8.30 -7.37 -16.36
N PHE A 124 8.35 -8.24 -15.35
CA PHE A 124 8.88 -7.91 -14.03
C PHE A 124 10.17 -8.70 -13.78
N GLU A 125 11.25 -7.98 -13.49
CA GLU A 125 12.57 -8.53 -13.19
C GLU A 125 12.92 -8.24 -11.72
N PHE A 126 12.72 -9.23 -10.86
CA PHE A 126 13.06 -9.12 -9.44
C PHE A 126 14.45 -9.68 -9.13
N PRO A 127 15.31 -8.94 -8.38
CA PRO A 127 16.61 -9.45 -7.96
C PRO A 127 16.53 -10.57 -6.90
N ALA A 128 15.37 -10.73 -6.26
CA ALA A 128 15.06 -11.80 -5.32
C ALA A 128 13.53 -12.01 -5.26
N ASN A 129 13.07 -13.17 -4.83
CA ASN A 129 11.64 -13.46 -4.70
C ASN A 129 11.35 -14.26 -3.42
N PRO A 130 10.62 -13.71 -2.44
CA PRO A 130 10.08 -12.35 -2.36
C PRO A 130 11.13 -11.30 -1.92
N LEU A 131 10.84 -10.01 -2.11
CA LEU A 131 11.72 -8.91 -1.70
C LEU A 131 10.99 -7.77 -0.99
N VAL A 132 11.75 -6.98 -0.22
CA VAL A 132 11.31 -5.71 0.35
C VAL A 132 12.29 -4.60 -0.02
N VAL A 133 11.81 -3.41 -0.40
CA VAL A 133 12.64 -2.27 -0.84
C VAL A 133 12.15 -0.94 -0.26
N PRO A 134 13.03 -0.05 0.25
CA PRO A 134 12.68 1.30 0.68
C PRO A 134 12.84 2.30 -0.48
N GLN A 135 11.98 2.23 -1.50
CA GLN A 135 12.17 3.02 -2.72
C GLN A 135 11.78 4.48 -2.51
N THR A 136 12.67 5.42 -2.82
CA THR A 136 12.32 6.84 -2.87
C THR A 136 11.59 7.15 -4.18
N CYS A 137 10.41 7.73 -4.09
CA CYS A 137 9.56 8.06 -5.23
C CYS A 137 9.31 9.57 -5.33
N LEU A 138 9.15 10.06 -6.55
CA LEU A 138 8.78 11.44 -6.84
C LEU A 138 7.40 11.49 -7.49
N ARG A 139 6.47 12.28 -6.93
CA ARG A 139 5.13 12.51 -7.49
C ARG A 139 4.83 14.00 -7.54
N PHE A 140 4.57 14.49 -8.74
CA PHE A 140 4.26 15.90 -8.98
C PHE A 140 2.77 16.15 -9.27
N LYS A 141 1.97 15.08 -9.40
CA LYS A 141 0.52 15.17 -9.62
C LYS A 141 -0.21 15.76 -8.42
N ASP A 142 0.30 15.51 -7.21
CA ASP A 142 -0.34 15.92 -5.95
C ASP A 142 0.33 17.17 -5.35
N LEU A 143 1.03 17.96 -6.17
CA LEU A 143 1.86 19.06 -5.70
C LEU A 143 1.04 20.14 -4.98
N GLU A 144 -0.17 20.43 -5.45
CA GLU A 144 -1.08 21.37 -4.78
C GLU A 144 -1.49 20.94 -3.36
N ASN A 145 -1.37 19.65 -3.02
CA ASN A 145 -1.75 19.12 -1.72
C ASN A 145 -0.59 19.14 -0.69
N VAL A 146 0.64 19.36 -1.16
CA VAL A 146 1.85 19.38 -0.32
C VAL A 146 1.83 20.62 0.58
N GLY A 147 1.97 20.42 1.89
CA GLY A 147 1.87 21.49 2.89
C GLY A 147 0.43 21.89 3.26
N VAL A 148 -0.58 21.50 2.47
CA VAL A 148 -1.99 21.81 2.72
C VAL A 148 -2.66 20.71 3.54
N THR A 149 -2.38 19.46 3.20
CA THR A 149 -3.11 18.29 3.74
C THR A 149 -2.40 17.57 4.89
N GLY A 150 -1.19 18.00 5.26
CA GLY A 150 -0.39 17.39 6.34
C GLY A 150 0.26 16.04 6.01
N ARG A 151 -0.08 15.42 4.87
CA ARG A 151 0.29 14.03 4.54
C ARG A 151 0.85 13.80 3.14
N HIS A 152 0.76 14.78 2.25
CA HIS A 152 1.25 14.66 0.88
C HIS A 152 2.68 15.18 0.77
N PHE A 153 3.49 14.50 -0.02
CA PHE A 153 4.89 14.82 -0.25
C PHE A 153 5.18 14.76 -1.75
N SER A 154 6.05 15.64 -2.24
CA SER A 154 6.57 15.52 -3.62
C SER A 154 7.61 14.42 -3.73
N SER A 155 8.36 14.16 -2.65
CA SER A 155 9.32 13.07 -2.49
C SER A 155 8.99 12.28 -1.23
N PHE A 156 8.79 10.97 -1.36
CA PHE A 156 8.49 10.10 -0.24
C PHE A 156 9.12 8.72 -0.42
N CYS A 157 9.25 7.94 0.64
CA CYS A 157 9.69 6.56 0.56
C CYS A 157 8.50 5.61 0.50
N MET A 158 8.31 5.00 -0.67
CA MET A 158 7.41 3.88 -0.86
C MET A 158 8.15 2.58 -0.51
N ILE A 159 7.75 1.97 0.60
CA ILE A 159 8.11 0.59 0.90
C ILE A 159 7.41 -0.29 -0.12
N GLY A 160 8.20 -1.07 -0.86
CA GLY A 160 7.69 -2.06 -1.80
C GLY A 160 7.84 -3.47 -1.23
N GLN A 161 6.74 -4.19 -1.04
CA GLN A 161 6.74 -5.64 -0.85
C GLN A 161 6.34 -6.28 -2.17
N HIS A 162 7.25 -7.08 -2.74
CA HIS A 162 7.09 -7.64 -4.06
C HIS A 162 7.33 -9.15 -4.08
N SER A 163 6.46 -9.84 -4.83
CA SER A 163 6.46 -11.30 -4.93
C SER A 163 5.86 -11.76 -6.26
N ILE A 164 6.43 -12.82 -6.82
CA ILE A 164 5.86 -13.60 -7.94
C ILE A 164 5.34 -14.91 -7.35
N PRO A 165 4.08 -15.32 -7.61
CA PRO A 165 3.49 -16.53 -7.05
C PRO A 165 3.99 -17.79 -7.76
N ASN A 166 5.26 -18.14 -7.53
CA ASN A 166 5.92 -19.37 -7.99
C ASN A 166 6.37 -20.22 -6.77
N SER A 167 7.34 -21.12 -6.94
CA SER A 167 7.83 -21.99 -5.86
C SER A 167 8.51 -21.28 -4.70
N GLU A 168 8.95 -20.03 -4.87
CA GLU A 168 9.68 -19.25 -3.85
C GLU A 168 8.84 -18.09 -3.28
N GLY A 169 7.89 -17.58 -4.06
CA GLY A 169 7.02 -16.48 -3.65
C GLY A 169 5.61 -16.91 -3.28
N TYR A 170 4.74 -15.92 -3.13
CA TYR A 170 3.38 -16.07 -2.65
C TYR A 170 2.41 -15.11 -3.35
N TRP A 171 1.12 -15.27 -3.07
CA TRP A 171 0.03 -14.48 -3.63
C TRP A 171 -0.79 -13.73 -2.55
N LYS A 172 -2.05 -13.38 -2.86
CA LYS A 172 -2.90 -12.49 -2.06
C LYS A 172 -3.01 -12.87 -0.58
N ASP A 173 -3.21 -14.15 -0.25
CA ASP A 173 -3.48 -14.58 1.12
C ASP A 173 -2.31 -14.25 2.06
N GLN A 174 -1.11 -14.64 1.67
CA GLN A 174 0.10 -14.34 2.45
C GLN A 174 0.47 -12.85 2.41
N CYS A 175 0.22 -12.15 1.29
CA CYS A 175 0.48 -10.70 1.22
C CYS A 175 -0.29 -9.95 2.30
N VAL A 176 -1.60 -10.18 2.37
CA VAL A 176 -2.49 -9.47 3.30
C VAL A 176 -2.25 -9.91 4.75
N ASP A 177 -1.92 -11.19 5.00
CA ASP A 177 -1.49 -11.64 6.34
C ASP A 177 -0.23 -10.91 6.81
N LEU A 178 0.78 -10.78 5.94
CA LEU A 178 2.02 -10.07 6.24
C LEU A 178 1.76 -8.58 6.52
N ASP A 179 0.98 -7.90 5.69
CA ASP A 179 0.60 -6.50 5.91
C ASP A 179 -0.12 -6.33 7.25
N TYR A 180 -1.08 -7.21 7.55
CA TYR A 180 -1.83 -7.18 8.80
C TYR A 180 -0.94 -7.40 10.03
N ARG A 181 -0.03 -8.39 9.97
CA ARG A 181 0.88 -8.72 11.08
C ARG A 181 2.00 -7.69 11.25
N LEU A 182 2.42 -7.03 10.17
CA LEU A 182 3.30 -5.88 10.28
C LEU A 182 2.64 -4.81 11.16
N LEU A 183 1.38 -4.44 10.86
CA LEU A 183 0.66 -3.44 11.65
C LEU A 183 0.42 -3.90 13.10
N THR A 184 -0.05 -5.13 13.27
CA THR A 184 -0.55 -5.60 14.57
C THR A 184 0.57 -6.12 15.48
N ASP A 185 1.43 -7.00 14.99
CA ASP A 185 2.51 -7.59 15.79
C ASP A 185 3.71 -6.64 15.88
N GLN A 186 4.22 -6.17 14.73
CA GLN A 186 5.45 -5.37 14.69
C GLN A 186 5.22 -3.93 15.12
N PHE A 187 4.13 -3.28 14.68
CA PHE A 187 3.79 -1.90 15.03
C PHE A 187 2.87 -1.78 16.25
N GLY A 188 2.32 -2.89 16.76
CA GLY A 188 1.53 -2.91 17.98
C GLY A 188 0.17 -2.21 17.86
N ILE A 189 -0.33 -2.03 16.64
CA ILE A 189 -1.66 -1.46 16.39
C ILE A 189 -2.69 -2.52 16.79
N LYS A 190 -3.76 -2.10 17.48
CA LYS A 190 -4.81 -3.04 17.85
C LYS A 190 -5.47 -3.63 16.59
N LYS A 191 -5.77 -4.92 16.66
CA LYS A 191 -6.30 -5.71 15.54
C LYS A 191 -7.55 -5.11 14.90
N ASP A 192 -8.44 -4.57 15.72
CA ASP A 192 -9.74 -4.01 15.34
C ASP A 192 -9.67 -2.60 14.72
N GLU A 193 -8.50 -1.94 14.80
CA GLU A 193 -8.26 -0.63 14.18
C GLU A 193 -7.97 -0.75 12.67
N VAL A 194 -7.59 -1.94 12.18
CA VAL A 194 -7.24 -2.18 10.78
C VAL A 194 -8.48 -2.41 9.94
N VAL A 195 -8.61 -1.67 8.84
CA VAL A 195 -9.70 -1.79 7.88
C VAL A 195 -9.12 -1.91 6.47
N PHE A 196 -9.58 -2.90 5.72
CA PHE A 196 -9.18 -3.08 4.31
C PHE A 196 -10.30 -2.57 3.40
N VAL A 197 -9.99 -1.73 2.42
CA VAL A 197 -10.94 -1.19 1.46
C VAL A 197 -10.67 -1.78 0.09
N GLU A 198 -11.72 -2.25 -0.57
CA GLU A 198 -11.61 -2.77 -1.93
C GLU A 198 -11.36 -1.61 -2.91
N ASP A 199 -10.34 -1.76 -3.75
CA ASP A 199 -10.05 -0.85 -4.86
C ASP A 199 -9.50 -1.61 -6.09
N VAL A 200 -9.21 -0.86 -7.14
CA VAL A 200 -8.50 -1.30 -8.34
C VAL A 200 -7.33 -0.36 -8.56
N TRP A 201 -6.13 -0.91 -8.66
CA TRP A 201 -4.97 -0.12 -9.05
C TRP A 201 -4.67 -0.36 -10.53
N ALA A 202 -4.33 0.72 -11.24
CA ALA A 202 -3.95 0.68 -12.64
C ALA A 202 -2.81 1.68 -12.91
N GLY A 203 -1.78 1.25 -13.62
CA GLY A 203 -0.63 2.07 -13.96
C GLY A 203 0.39 1.32 -14.80
N GLY A 204 1.11 2.06 -15.65
CA GLY A 204 2.21 1.51 -16.45
C GLY A 204 1.81 0.37 -17.40
N GLY A 205 0.56 0.34 -17.87
CA GLY A 205 0.04 -0.69 -18.77
C GLY A 205 -0.42 -1.98 -18.08
N SER A 206 -0.45 -2.01 -16.74
CA SER A 206 -0.92 -3.15 -15.94
C SER A 206 -1.90 -2.71 -14.86
N PHE A 207 -2.75 -3.63 -14.40
CA PHE A 207 -3.72 -3.36 -13.34
C PHE A 207 -4.15 -4.65 -12.61
N GLY A 208 -4.85 -4.48 -11.49
CA GLY A 208 -5.38 -5.59 -10.71
C GLY A 208 -6.28 -5.12 -9.56
N PRO A 209 -6.99 -6.05 -8.90
CA PRO A 209 -7.67 -5.73 -7.65
C PRO A 209 -6.62 -5.32 -6.60
N SER A 210 -7.02 -4.46 -5.68
CA SER A 210 -6.15 -4.05 -4.58
C SER A 210 -6.92 -3.88 -3.27
N LEU A 211 -6.21 -4.07 -2.16
CA LEU A 211 -6.71 -3.84 -0.82
C LEU A 211 -5.91 -2.71 -0.17
N GLU A 212 -6.54 -1.55 -0.06
CA GLU A 212 -6.00 -0.41 0.68
C GLU A 212 -6.23 -0.65 2.18
N TYR A 213 -5.17 -0.63 3.00
CA TYR A 213 -5.32 -0.84 4.44
C TYR A 213 -5.17 0.48 5.20
N PHE A 214 -6.15 0.71 6.07
CA PHE A 214 -6.32 1.94 6.83
C PHE A 214 -6.27 1.68 8.33
N VAL A 215 -5.80 2.69 9.05
CA VAL A 215 -5.92 2.79 10.50
C VAL A 215 -6.34 4.22 10.84
N ARG A 216 -7.46 4.39 11.57
CA ARG A 216 -7.99 5.70 11.99
C ARG A 216 -8.04 6.74 10.85
N GLY A 217 -8.56 6.30 9.69
CA GLY A 217 -8.72 7.11 8.47
C GLY A 217 -7.43 7.45 7.71
N LEU A 218 -6.26 6.97 8.15
CA LEU A 218 -5.02 7.07 7.37
C LEU A 218 -4.80 5.78 6.58
N GLU A 219 -4.79 5.89 5.26
CA GLU A 219 -4.30 4.82 4.37
C GLU A 219 -2.80 4.64 4.63
N LEU A 220 -2.39 3.45 5.08
CA LEU A 220 -0.99 3.15 5.39
C LEU A 220 -0.27 2.47 4.21
N GLY A 221 -1.01 1.73 3.39
CA GLY A 221 -0.51 1.14 2.17
C GLY A 221 -1.61 0.48 1.35
N ASN A 222 -1.22 -0.03 0.20
CA ASN A 222 -2.12 -0.62 -0.79
C ASN A 222 -1.48 -1.90 -1.34
N ALA A 223 -2.11 -3.05 -1.08
CA ALA A 223 -1.70 -4.34 -1.60
C ALA A 223 -2.34 -4.57 -2.98
N VAL A 224 -1.57 -4.40 -4.06
CA VAL A 224 -2.06 -4.60 -5.43
C VAL A 224 -1.71 -6.01 -5.92
N PHE A 225 -2.72 -6.70 -6.43
CA PHE A 225 -2.58 -8.03 -7.02
C PHE A 225 -2.58 -7.90 -8.54
N THR A 226 -1.45 -7.45 -9.10
CA THR A 226 -1.30 -7.16 -10.53
C THR A 226 -1.44 -8.45 -11.34
N GLU A 227 -2.57 -8.55 -12.06
CA GLU A 227 -2.98 -9.75 -12.80
C GLU A 227 -3.20 -9.49 -14.29
N PHE A 228 -3.50 -8.25 -14.66
CA PHE A 228 -3.91 -7.90 -16.02
C PHE A 228 -2.96 -6.89 -16.67
N GLN A 229 -2.84 -6.97 -17.99
CA GLN A 229 -2.12 -6.02 -18.83
C GLN A 229 -3.00 -5.52 -19.98
N GLY A 230 -2.78 -4.26 -20.38
CA GLY A 230 -3.55 -3.58 -21.41
C GLY A 230 -4.51 -2.53 -20.83
N GLU A 231 -5.49 -2.15 -21.64
CA GLU A 231 -6.50 -1.16 -21.26
C GLU A 231 -7.58 -1.83 -20.42
N LEU A 232 -8.19 -1.11 -19.47
CA LEU A 232 -9.18 -1.66 -18.54
C LEU A 232 -10.32 -2.43 -19.23
N GLY A 233 -10.80 -1.95 -20.38
CA GLY A 233 -11.84 -2.63 -21.17
C GLY A 233 -11.34 -3.65 -22.21
N GLN A 234 -10.03 -3.73 -22.44
CA GLN A 234 -9.42 -4.64 -23.40
C GLN A 234 -8.06 -5.09 -22.86
N HIS A 235 -8.09 -6.15 -22.08
CA HIS A 235 -6.93 -6.64 -21.35
C HIS A 235 -6.71 -8.13 -21.57
N THR A 236 -5.51 -8.57 -21.20
CA THR A 236 -5.15 -9.98 -21.12
C THR A 236 -4.57 -10.24 -19.74
N THR A 237 -4.64 -11.47 -19.26
CA THR A 237 -3.92 -11.89 -18.05
C THR A 237 -2.41 -11.82 -18.32
N LEU A 238 -1.66 -11.31 -17.35
CA LEU A 238 -0.21 -11.33 -17.38
C LEU A 238 0.30 -12.77 -17.40
N ASP A 239 1.35 -13.01 -18.19
CA ASP A 239 2.08 -14.29 -18.19
C ASP A 239 2.64 -14.59 -16.77
N GLN A 240 2.99 -13.54 -16.03
CA GLN A 240 3.46 -13.58 -14.66
C GLN A 240 2.70 -12.57 -13.80
N ARG A 241 1.85 -13.07 -12.89
CA ARG A 241 1.18 -12.25 -11.88
C ARG A 241 2.18 -11.73 -10.85
N VAL A 242 1.92 -10.57 -10.27
CA VAL A 242 2.86 -9.91 -9.34
C VAL A 242 2.14 -9.25 -8.18
N ILE A 243 2.69 -9.41 -6.98
CA ILE A 243 2.35 -8.61 -5.81
C ILE A 243 3.08 -7.27 -5.91
N ASP A 244 2.30 -6.20 -5.95
CA ASP A 244 2.75 -4.82 -5.96
C ASP A 244 2.16 -4.11 -4.74
N MET A 245 2.71 -4.41 -3.57
CA MET A 245 2.30 -3.70 -2.34
C MET A 245 3.18 -2.47 -2.17
N GLY A 246 2.54 -1.30 -2.03
CA GLY A 246 3.20 -0.04 -1.73
C GLY A 246 2.69 0.57 -0.42
N ALA A 247 3.60 0.88 0.50
CA ALA A 247 3.29 1.56 1.77
C ALA A 247 4.13 2.81 1.97
N GLY A 248 3.55 3.88 2.52
CA GLY A 248 4.26 5.13 2.77
C GLY A 248 5.04 5.08 4.08
N LEU A 249 6.37 5.10 4.04
CA LEU A 249 7.20 5.06 5.25
C LEU A 249 6.92 6.26 6.17
N GLU A 250 6.69 7.44 5.60
CA GLU A 250 6.31 8.65 6.32
C GLU A 250 5.00 8.46 7.10
N ARG A 251 4.04 7.72 6.52
CA ARG A 251 2.75 7.44 7.15
C ARG A 251 2.90 6.42 8.28
N PHE A 252 3.79 5.44 8.15
CA PHE A 252 4.14 4.54 9.25
C PHE A 252 4.80 5.26 10.42
N ALA A 253 5.70 6.20 10.17
CA ALA A 253 6.23 7.05 11.23
C ALA A 253 5.11 7.87 11.88
N TRP A 254 4.29 8.52 11.03
CA TRP A 254 3.24 9.42 11.48
C TRP A 254 2.16 8.75 12.33
N ILE A 255 1.68 7.56 11.95
CA ILE A 255 0.65 6.85 12.70
C ILE A 255 1.12 6.47 14.11
N THR A 256 2.41 6.16 14.28
CA THR A 256 2.95 5.82 15.60
C THR A 256 3.21 7.06 16.46
N MET A 257 3.67 8.15 15.84
CA MET A 257 4.04 9.38 16.54
C MET A 257 2.83 10.26 16.88
N GLY A 258 1.80 10.29 16.04
CA GLY A 258 0.59 11.11 16.24
C GLY A 258 0.84 12.61 16.26
N THR A 259 1.88 13.08 15.57
CA THR A 259 2.15 14.51 15.41
C THR A 259 1.03 15.21 14.59
N PRO A 260 0.90 16.55 14.65
CA PRO A 260 -0.11 17.26 13.87
C PRO A 260 -0.04 16.99 12.37
N THR A 261 1.17 16.86 11.82
CA THR A 261 1.41 16.47 10.43
C THR A 261 2.49 15.40 10.34
N ALA A 262 2.56 14.70 9.20
CA ALA A 262 3.65 13.78 8.91
C ALA A 262 5.00 14.51 8.78
N TYR A 263 4.99 15.80 8.43
CA TYR A 263 6.21 16.61 8.30
C TYR A 263 6.94 16.77 9.63
N ASP A 264 6.20 16.88 10.74
CA ASP A 264 6.76 17.07 12.08
C ASP A 264 7.61 15.87 12.51
N CYS A 265 7.14 14.65 12.24
CA CYS A 265 7.88 13.44 12.60
C CYS A 265 8.94 13.04 11.57
N CYS A 266 8.79 13.45 10.30
CA CYS A 266 9.75 13.09 9.25
C CYS A 266 10.89 14.10 9.10
N PHE A 267 10.67 15.38 9.45
CA PHE A 267 11.63 16.47 9.24
C PHE A 267 11.86 17.33 10.49
N GLY A 268 11.54 16.84 11.69
CA GLY A 268 11.64 17.60 12.95
C GLY A 268 12.87 18.53 13.07
N PRO A 269 14.12 18.04 12.91
CA PRO A 269 15.32 18.88 13.02
C PRO A 269 15.45 20.00 11.98
N ILE A 270 14.71 19.91 10.86
CA ILE A 270 14.65 20.92 9.81
C ILE A 270 13.55 21.93 10.15
N ASN A 271 12.39 21.47 10.59
CA ASN A 271 11.25 22.33 10.92
C ASN A 271 11.58 23.32 12.05
N GLU A 272 12.40 22.94 13.02
CA GLU A 272 12.86 23.83 14.09
C GLU A 272 13.77 24.99 13.60
N LYS A 273 14.25 24.92 12.36
CA LYS A 273 15.19 25.89 11.76
C LYS A 273 14.56 26.81 10.71
N LEU A 274 13.29 26.58 10.36
CA LEU A 274 12.52 27.37 9.39
C LEU A 274 11.69 28.44 10.10
#